data_AF-A0A9P5P3H7-F1
#
_entry.id   AF-A0A9P5P3H7-F1
#
_cell.length_a   1.000
_cell.length_b   1.000
_cell.length_c   1.000
_cell.angle_alpha   90.00
_cell.angle_beta   90.00
_cell.angle_gamma   90.00
#
_symmetry.space_group_name_H-M   'P 1'
#
loop_
_entity.id
_entity.type
_entity.pdbx_description
1 polymer ?
#
loop_
_entity_poly.entity_id
_entity_poly.type
_entity_poly.pdbx_seq_one_letter_code
_entity_poly.pdbx_strand_id
1 'polypeptide(L)' 'TQHSNPSIIIEDLGETNATSFTWIVDVAAGKWIGFDVTDSKNALAQSAAVLVQPGSEYYQL' A
#
# COMPACT_ATOMS: atom_id res chain seq x y z
N THR A 1 4.62 -23.54 11.06
CA THR A 1 4.08 -23.31 9.71
C THR A 1 3.72 -21.86 9.61
N GLN A 2 4.47 -21.07 8.84
CA GLN A 2 4.09 -19.67 8.59
C GLN A 2 2.72 -19.70 7.89
N HIS A 3 1.71 -19.15 8.55
CA HIS A 3 0.41 -18.94 7.93
C HIS A 3 0.61 -17.78 6.96
N SER A 4 1.04 -18.09 5.75
CA SER A 4 1.03 -17.16 4.62
C SER A 4 -0.43 -16.92 4.29
N ASN A 5 -1.09 -16.03 5.03
CA ASN A 5 -2.37 -15.50 4.60
C ASN A 5 -2.07 -14.83 3.25
N PRO A 6 -2.68 -15.24 2.13
CA PRO A 6 -2.39 -14.62 0.86
C PRO A 6 -2.86 -13.17 0.97
N SER A 7 -1.91 -12.25 1.17
CA SER A 7 -2.14 -10.85 0.90
C SER A 7 -2.58 -10.79 -0.56
N ILE A 8 -3.85 -10.52 -0.81
CA ILE A 8 -4.31 -10.24 -2.16
C ILE A 8 -3.58 -8.97 -2.57
N ILE A 9 -2.64 -9.09 -3.51
CA ILE A 9 -1.99 -7.94 -4.11
C ILE A 9 -3.08 -7.20 -4.88
N ILE A 10 -3.44 -6.02 -4.39
CA ILE A 10 -4.51 -5.19 -4.97
C ILE A 10 -3.99 -4.45 -6.21
N GLU A 11 -2.71 -4.06 -6.20
CA GLU A 11 -2.07 -3.26 -7.24
C GLU A 11 -0.54 -3.44 -7.22
N ASP A 12 0.10 -3.35 -8.39
CA ASP A 12 1.55 -3.21 -8.54
C ASP A 12 1.87 -1.73 -8.81
N LEU A 13 2.60 -1.10 -7.89
CA LEU A 13 2.95 0.32 -7.95
C LEU A 13 4.23 0.60 -8.77
N GLY A 14 4.85 -0.44 -9.33
CA GLY A 14 6.06 -0.37 -10.13
C GLY A 14 7.35 -0.25 -9.31
N GLU A 15 8.43 0.16 -9.99
CA GLU A 15 9.77 0.31 -9.41
C GLU A 15 10.13 1.79 -9.25
N THR A 16 10.75 2.14 -8.13
CA THR A 16 11.29 3.50 -7.90
C THR A 16 12.62 3.45 -7.16
N ASN A 17 13.54 4.33 -7.52
CA ASN A 17 14.77 4.58 -6.77
C ASN A 17 14.57 5.79 -5.85
N ALA A 18 13.69 5.64 -4.87
CA ALA A 18 13.33 6.67 -3.91
C ALA A 18 13.01 6.06 -2.55
N THR A 19 13.07 6.88 -1.50
CA THR A 19 12.66 6.49 -0.13
C THR A 19 11.21 6.86 0.17
N SER A 20 10.47 7.34 -0.83
CA SER A 20 9.08 7.77 -0.72
C SER A 20 8.38 7.60 -2.06
N PHE A 21 7.09 7.28 -2.03
CA PHE A 21 6.22 7.27 -3.21
C PHE A 21 4.89 7.94 -2.88
N THR A 22 4.15 8.32 -3.92
CA THR A 22 2.76 8.78 -3.82
C THR A 22 1.89 7.77 -4.53
N TRP A 23 0.77 7.44 -3.90
CA TRP A 23 -0.21 6.50 -4.46
C TRP A 23 -1.58 7.16 -4.47
N ILE A 24 -2.19 7.20 -5.64
CA ILE A 24 -3.54 7.74 -5.87
C ILE A 24 -4.46 6.54 -6.01
N VAL A 25 -5.44 6.41 -5.12
CA VAL A 25 -6.33 5.25 -5.08
C VAL A 25 -7.73 5.65 -4.63
N ASP A 26 -8.73 4.90 -5.11
CA ASP A 26 -10.09 4.92 -4.60
C ASP A 26 -10.31 3.74 -3.63
N VAL A 27 -9.82 3.90 -2.39
CA VAL A 27 -10.08 2.96 -1.29
C VAL A 27 -10.88 3.68 -0.22
N ALA A 28 -11.95 3.04 0.23
CA ALA A 28 -12.79 3.58 1.29
C ALA A 28 -11.99 3.88 2.56
N ALA A 29 -12.26 5.04 3.18
CA ALA A 29 -11.67 5.41 4.46
C ALA A 29 -11.99 4.37 5.55
N GLY A 30 -11.06 4.21 6.49
CA GLY A 30 -11.17 3.24 7.59
C GLY A 30 -10.69 1.83 7.24
N LYS A 31 -10.25 1.58 6.00
CA LYS A 31 -9.61 0.31 5.62
C LYS A 31 -8.15 0.28 6.06
N TRP A 32 -7.68 -0.90 6.45
CA TRP A 32 -6.28 -1.16 6.75
C TRP A 32 -5.62 -1.82 5.53
N ILE A 33 -4.45 -1.33 5.15
CA ILE A 33 -3.67 -1.83 4.02
C ILE A 33 -2.21 -2.07 4.44
N GLY A 34 -1.51 -2.96 3.74
CA GLY A 34 -0.07 -3.12 3.86
C GLY A 34 0.59 -2.83 2.52
N PHE A 35 1.84 -2.37 2.55
CA PHE A 35 2.67 -2.19 1.37
C PHE A 35 3.81 -3.21 1.40
N ASP A 36 3.89 -3.99 0.34
CA ASP A 36 4.98 -4.91 0.08
C ASP A 36 5.97 -4.21 -0.87
N VAL A 37 7.23 -4.11 -0.45
CA VAL A 37 8.32 -3.51 -1.22
C VAL A 37 9.39 -4.57 -1.44
N THR A 38 9.77 -4.79 -2.69
CA THR A 38 10.83 -5.72 -3.05
C THR A 38 12.06 -4.98 -3.57
N ASP A 39 13.26 -5.48 -3.23
CA ASP A 39 14.49 -4.99 -3.85
C ASP A 39 14.81 -5.72 -5.16
N SER A 40 15.86 -5.28 -5.86
CA SER A 40 16.35 -5.90 -7.11
C SER A 40 16.78 -7.37 -6.98
N LYS A 41 16.92 -7.90 -5.76
CA LYS A 41 17.20 -9.30 -5.46
C LYS A 41 15.95 -10.07 -5.05
N ASN A 42 14.77 -9.47 -5.19
CA ASN A 42 13.47 -9.98 -4.74
C ASN A 42 13.37 -10.18 -3.22
N ALA A 43 14.16 -9.45 -2.42
CA ALA A 43 13.97 -9.46 -0.98
C ALA A 43 12.74 -8.61 -0.61
N LEU A 44 11.77 -9.22 0.06
CA LEU A 44 10.52 -8.57 0.47
C LEU A 44 10.66 -7.88 1.83
N ALA A 45 10.25 -6.62 1.89
CA ALA A 45 9.95 -5.89 3.12
C ALA A 45 8.46 -5.50 3.11
N GLN A 46 7.79 -5.72 4.24
CA GLN A 46 6.37 -5.38 4.40
C GLN A 46 6.21 -4.24 5.40
N SER A 47 5.38 -3.26 5.08
CA SER A 47 5.01 -2.19 6.01
C SER A 47 4.14 -2.72 7.15
N ALA A 48 4.09 -1.98 8.26
CA ALA A 48 2.97 -2.14 9.18
C ALA A 48 1.64 -1.78 8.49
N ALA A 49 0.52 -2.23 9.04
CA ALA A 49 -0.80 -1.86 8.53
C ALA A 49 -1.00 -0.34 8.62
N VAL A 50 -1.40 0.28 7.51
CA VAL A 50 -1.69 1.71 7.38
C VAL A 50 -3.20 1.89 7.30
N LEU A 51 -3.75 2.79 8.12
CA LEU A 51 -5.17 3.15 8.08
C LEU A 51 -5.42 4.21 7.02
N VAL A 52 -6.24 3.88 6.03
CA VAL A 52 -6.69 4.84 5.00
C VAL A 52 -7.53 5.92 5.67
N GLN A 53 -7.04 7.15 5.60
CA GLN A 53 -7.75 8.33 6.10
C GLN A 53 -8.76 8.85 5.07
N PRO A 54 -9.80 9.59 5.50
CA PRO A 54 -10.66 10.32 4.57
C PRO A 54 -9.83 11.25 3.68
N GLY A 55 -10.19 11.32 2.41
CA GLY A 55 -9.60 12.29 1.49
C GLY A 55 -9.80 13.73 2.00
N SER A 56 -8.79 14.56 1.82
CA SER A 56 -8.88 16.01 2.11
C SER A 56 -9.55 16.80 0.98
N GLU A 57 -9.94 16.12 -0.11
CA GLU A 57 -10.66 16.73 -1.22
C GLU A 57 -12.09 17.06 -0.77
N TYR A 58 -12.29 18.33 -0.47
CA TYR A 58 -13.55 18.91 -0.09
C TYR A 58 -14.50 18.84 -1.30
N TYR A 59 -15.49 17.95 -1.28
CA TYR A 59 -16.62 18.02 -2.21
C TYR A 59 -17.46 19.26 -1.85
N GLN A 60 -17.21 20.39 -2.51
CA GLN A 60 -18.17 21.50 -2.52
C GLN A 60 -19.22 21.21 -3.59
N LEU A 61 -20.44 20.90 -3.16
CA LEU A 61 -21.67 20.97 -3.95
C LEU A 61 -22.71 21.74 -3.15
#